data_AF-A0A816GAM2-F1
#
_entry.id   AF-A0A816GAM2-F1
#
_cell.length_a   1.000
_cell.length_b   1.000
_cell.length_c   1.000
_cell.angle_alpha   90.00
_cell.angle_beta   90.00
_cell.angle_gamma   90.00
#
_symmetry.space_group_name_H-M   'P 1'
#
loop_
_entity.id
_entity.type
_entity.pdbx_description
1 polymer ?
#
loop_
_entity_poly.entity_id
_entity_poly.type
_entity_poly.pdbx_seq_one_letter_code
_entity_poly.pdbx_strand_id
1 'polypeptide(L)'
;YGYVQEPMTECGYSYGFYPQTDYCSSALLLFNTSHTDSSLQIKSGVYLGPGDATVPLVSLGHMCAGPWKQPGSYHNPGHVQTIIREYIHKTTAFDILTTRLEDALRGGEYAVTHVEILGNRDFLTDLLIIVSKPIIGTNQSQLIVNDNNINEDQIYSNIRQMSSRIMKRHKRYN
;
A
#
# COMPACT_ATOMS: atom_id res chain seq x y z
N TYR A 1 -1.35 -3.34 -5.17
CA TYR A 1 -1.72 -3.27 -3.74
C TYR A 1 -2.83 -2.26 -3.57
N GLY A 2 -3.52 -2.30 -2.44
CA GLY A 2 -4.57 -1.33 -2.13
C GLY A 2 -3.95 -0.01 -1.73
N TYR A 3 -4.43 1.09 -2.30
CA TYR A 3 -4.04 2.43 -1.87
C TYR A 3 -5.20 3.05 -1.10
N VAL A 4 -5.02 3.14 0.21
CA VAL A 4 -6.00 3.74 1.12
C VAL A 4 -5.55 5.16 1.44
N GLN A 5 -6.38 6.13 1.05
CA GLN A 5 -6.15 7.54 1.38
C GLN A 5 -6.61 7.83 2.81
N GLU A 6 -7.78 7.29 3.20
CA GLU A 6 -8.25 7.14 4.59
C GLU A 6 -9.15 5.88 4.69
N PRO A 7 -9.10 5.09 5.79
CA PRO A 7 -8.22 5.23 6.97
C PRO A 7 -6.74 4.97 6.66
N MET A 8 -5.86 5.72 7.32
CA MET A 8 -4.41 5.69 7.09
C MET A 8 -3.72 4.52 7.83
N THR A 9 -2.50 4.18 7.41
CA THR A 9 -1.69 3.08 7.97
C THR A 9 -0.75 3.56 9.06
N GLU A 10 -0.56 2.73 10.07
CA GLU A 10 0.47 2.94 11.07
C GLU A 10 1.88 2.97 10.46
N CYS A 11 2.58 4.09 10.66
CA CYS A 11 3.88 4.37 10.08
C CYS A 11 4.96 4.67 11.13
N GLY A 12 4.60 4.80 12.41
CA GLY A 12 5.56 5.05 13.49
C GLY A 12 4.90 5.40 14.81
N TYR A 13 5.73 5.71 15.81
CA TYR A 13 5.28 6.07 17.16
C TYR A 13 5.94 7.34 17.65
N SER A 14 5.22 8.10 18.46
CA SER A 14 5.75 9.19 19.27
C SER A 14 6.31 8.61 20.56
N TYR A 15 7.55 9.00 20.88
CA TYR A 15 8.22 8.63 22.11
C TYR A 15 8.35 9.85 23.03
N GLY A 16 8.25 9.62 24.33
CA GLY A 16 8.51 10.61 25.37
C GLY A 16 9.63 10.15 26.29
N PHE A 17 10.31 11.11 26.91
CA PHE A 17 11.22 10.84 28.02
C PHE A 17 10.43 10.89 29.32
N TYR A 18 10.45 9.79 30.08
CA TYR A 18 9.88 9.80 31.41
C TYR A 18 10.94 10.22 32.44
N PRO A 19 10.63 11.19 33.32
CA PRO A 19 11.57 11.60 34.36
C PRO A 19 11.88 10.43 35.29
N GLN A 20 13.12 10.42 35.80
CA GLN A 20 13.70 9.35 36.61
C GLN A 20 12.80 8.94 37.78
N THR A 21 12.69 7.64 38.05
CA THR A 21 12.51 7.16 39.42
C THR A 21 13.90 7.04 40.04
N ASP A 22 14.04 7.30 41.34
CA ASP A 22 15.30 7.52 42.08
C ASP A 22 16.35 6.38 42.04
N TYR A 23 16.16 5.35 41.21
CA TYR A 23 16.95 4.12 41.22
C TYR A 23 17.60 3.72 39.88
N CYS A 24 17.49 4.50 38.79
CA CYS A 24 18.16 4.16 37.53
C CYS A 24 18.57 5.38 36.69
N SER A 25 19.86 5.50 36.34
CA SER A 25 20.46 6.68 35.69
C SER A 25 20.27 6.76 34.16
N SER A 26 19.48 5.87 33.54
CA SER A 26 19.22 5.89 32.10
C SER A 26 17.80 6.36 31.82
N ALA A 27 17.64 7.46 31.08
CA ALA A 27 16.33 7.93 30.65
C ALA A 27 15.64 6.86 29.79
N LEU A 28 14.46 6.42 30.21
CA LEU A 28 13.70 5.39 29.52
C LEU A 28 12.79 6.03 28.47
N LEU A 29 12.93 5.59 27.22
CA LEU A 29 12.06 5.97 26.12
C LEU A 29 10.78 5.14 26.19
N LEU A 30 9.64 5.81 26.41
CA LEU A 30 8.31 5.19 26.41
C LEU A 30 7.47 5.69 25.24
N PHE A 31 6.54 4.86 24.79
CA PHE A 31 5.49 5.30 23.88
C PHE A 31 4.66 6.39 24.55
N ASN A 32 4.56 7.54 23.89
CA ASN A 32 3.73 8.63 24.36
C ASN A 32 2.32 8.51 23.78
N THR A 33 1.49 7.68 24.41
CA THR A 33 0.09 7.47 23.99
C THR A 33 -0.80 8.68 24.22
N SER A 34 -0.35 9.66 25.01
CA SER A 34 -1.09 10.91 25.27
C SER A 34 -0.95 11.94 24.13
N HIS A 35 0.03 11.76 23.24
CA HIS A 35 0.27 12.69 22.15
C HIS A 35 -0.70 12.45 20.98
N THR A 36 -1.55 13.42 20.70
CA THR A 36 -2.44 13.42 19.53
C THR A 36 -2.30 14.76 18.83
N ASP A 37 -2.00 14.73 17.53
CA ASP A 37 -1.81 15.91 16.69
C ASP A 37 -2.31 15.60 15.28
N SER A 38 -3.50 16.14 14.95
CA SER A 38 -4.13 15.95 13.64
C SER A 38 -3.32 16.55 12.49
N SER A 39 -2.55 17.62 12.73
CA SER A 39 -1.74 18.26 11.69
C SER A 39 -0.57 17.37 11.26
N LEU A 40 -0.08 16.54 12.19
CA LEU A 40 0.97 15.56 11.98
C LEU A 40 0.43 14.15 11.76
N GLN A 41 -0.88 13.96 11.65
CA GLN A 41 -1.51 12.63 11.53
C GLN A 41 -1.14 11.69 12.69
N ILE A 42 -1.00 12.23 13.90
CA ILE A 42 -0.69 11.45 15.10
C ILE A 42 -1.98 11.24 15.90
N LYS A 43 -2.31 9.98 16.20
CA LYS A 43 -3.45 9.60 17.06
C LYS A 43 -2.97 8.66 18.17
N SER A 44 -3.18 9.06 19.42
CA SER A 44 -2.78 8.27 20.60
C SER A 44 -1.31 7.79 20.56
N GLY A 45 -0.41 8.67 20.13
CA GLY A 45 1.01 8.38 19.98
C GLY A 45 1.39 7.62 18.71
N VAL A 46 0.44 7.24 17.86
CA VAL A 46 0.70 6.52 16.61
C VAL A 46 0.72 7.51 15.45
N TYR A 47 1.82 7.54 14.70
CA TYR A 47 1.93 8.29 13.46
C TYR A 47 1.29 7.50 12.32
N LEU A 48 0.28 8.08 11.69
CA LEU A 48 -0.47 7.50 10.59
C LEU A 48 0.01 8.11 9.27
N GLY A 49 0.15 7.27 8.26
CA GLY A 49 0.64 7.63 6.93
C GLY A 49 -0.03 6.80 5.83
N PRO A 50 0.22 7.12 4.55
CA PRO A 50 -0.36 6.35 3.44
C PRO A 50 0.06 4.88 3.46
N GLY A 51 -0.85 3.97 3.09
CA GLY A 51 -0.61 2.53 3.00
C GLY A 51 -1.91 1.75 2.77
N ASP A 52 -1.97 0.50 3.22
CA ASP A 52 -3.16 -0.37 3.10
C ASP A 52 -3.86 -0.66 4.45
N ALA A 53 -3.75 0.28 5.40
CA ALA A 53 -4.17 0.18 6.81
C ALA A 53 -3.34 -0.79 7.67
N THR A 54 -2.34 -1.48 7.13
CA THR A 54 -1.42 -2.34 7.91
C THR A 54 0.04 -2.13 7.51
N VAL A 55 0.32 -2.12 6.21
CA VAL A 55 1.65 -2.00 5.63
C VAL A 55 1.83 -0.60 5.03
N PRO A 56 2.87 0.14 5.44
CA PRO A 56 3.08 1.50 4.94
C PRO A 56 3.41 1.50 3.44
N LEU A 57 2.98 2.55 2.73
CA LEU A 57 3.12 2.69 1.27
C LEU A 57 4.55 2.46 0.77
N VAL A 58 5.56 2.92 1.53
CA VAL A 58 6.97 2.70 1.17
C VAL A 58 7.31 1.20 1.11
N SER A 59 6.79 0.41 2.05
CA SER A 59 7.02 -1.03 2.08
C SER A 59 6.25 -1.75 0.96
N LEU A 60 5.05 -1.26 0.60
CA LEU A 60 4.22 -1.85 -0.45
C LEU A 60 4.81 -1.71 -1.85
N GLY A 61 5.48 -0.60 -2.15
CA GLY A 61 5.81 -0.27 -3.55
C GLY A 61 7.20 0.25 -3.83
N HIS A 62 8.09 0.44 -2.84
CA HIS A 62 9.41 1.04 -3.08
C HIS A 62 10.20 0.25 -4.13
N MET A 63 10.32 -1.06 -3.92
CA MET A 63 11.06 -1.97 -4.79
C MET A 63 10.50 -1.97 -6.21
N CYS A 64 9.18 -2.12 -6.33
CA CYS A 64 8.48 -2.15 -7.61
C CYS A 64 8.58 -0.83 -8.36
N ALA A 65 8.57 0.32 -7.67
CA ALA A 65 8.57 1.64 -8.29
C ALA A 65 9.96 2.16 -8.64
N GLY A 66 11.02 1.52 -8.15
CA GLY A 66 12.39 1.97 -8.34
C GLY A 66 13.36 0.82 -8.59
N PRO A 67 13.95 0.22 -7.54
CA PRO A 67 15.00 -0.78 -7.67
C PRO A 67 14.76 -1.85 -8.73
N TRP A 68 13.57 -2.45 -8.82
CA TRP A 68 13.31 -3.52 -9.81
C TRP A 68 13.14 -3.02 -11.25
N LYS A 69 12.83 -1.73 -11.46
CA LYS A 69 12.65 -1.13 -12.79
C LYS A 69 13.93 -0.50 -13.35
N GLN A 70 15.00 -0.37 -12.56
CA GLN A 70 16.22 0.25 -13.06
C GLN A 70 16.97 -0.66 -14.05
N PRO A 71 17.44 -0.11 -15.19
CA PRO A 71 18.34 -0.84 -16.10
C PRO A 71 19.58 -1.33 -15.35
N GLY A 72 19.93 -2.60 -15.53
CA GLY A 72 21.10 -3.20 -14.87
C GLY A 72 20.99 -3.31 -13.34
N SER A 73 19.77 -3.23 -12.78
CA SER A 73 19.58 -3.36 -11.34
C SER A 73 19.98 -4.74 -10.83
N TYR A 74 20.83 -4.78 -9.81
CA TYR A 74 21.16 -6.01 -9.09
C TYR A 74 19.97 -6.61 -8.34
N HIS A 75 18.91 -5.82 -8.09
CA HIS A 75 17.68 -6.29 -7.44
C HIS A 75 16.74 -7.03 -8.41
N ASN A 76 16.93 -6.87 -9.73
CA ASN A 76 16.17 -7.57 -10.76
C ASN A 76 17.13 -7.97 -11.91
N PRO A 77 18.06 -8.92 -11.66
CA PRO A 77 19.06 -9.32 -12.64
C PRO A 77 18.45 -10.04 -13.85
N GLY A 78 17.27 -10.66 -13.68
CA GLY A 78 16.53 -11.29 -14.77
C GLY A 78 15.76 -10.31 -15.66
N HIS A 79 15.80 -9.01 -15.35
CA HIS A 79 15.08 -7.97 -16.09
C HIS A 79 13.58 -8.28 -16.27
N VAL A 80 12.98 -8.90 -15.26
CA VAL A 80 11.58 -9.28 -15.30
C VAL A 80 10.73 -8.01 -15.32
N GLN A 81 9.77 -7.96 -16.24
CA GLN A 81 8.85 -6.83 -16.35
C GLN A 81 8.11 -6.66 -15.02
N THR A 82 8.22 -5.46 -14.44
CA THR A 82 7.56 -5.11 -13.18
C THR A 82 6.49 -4.06 -13.47
N ILE A 83 5.24 -4.40 -13.16
CA ILE A 83 4.06 -3.54 -13.34
C ILE A 83 3.45 -3.26 -11.96
N ILE A 84 3.06 -2.02 -11.71
CA ILE A 84 2.39 -1.62 -10.48
C ILE A 84 0.92 -1.37 -10.78
N ARG A 85 0.04 -2.05 -10.03
CA ARG A 85 -1.39 -1.79 -10.03
C ARG A 85 -1.82 -1.35 -8.63
N GLU A 86 -2.29 -0.12 -8.54
CA GLU A 86 -2.95 0.42 -7.35
C GLU A 86 -4.46 0.42 -7.55
N TYR A 87 -5.19 0.07 -6.49
CA TYR A 87 -6.65 0.09 -6.46
C TYR A 87 -7.10 1.11 -5.43
N ILE A 88 -8.01 1.99 -5.82
CA ILE A 88 -8.52 3.07 -4.96
C ILE A 88 -9.49 2.47 -3.95
N HIS A 89 -9.27 2.75 -2.67
CA HIS A 89 -10.21 2.40 -1.63
C HIS A 89 -11.54 3.11 -1.82
N LYS A 90 -12.63 2.35 -1.93
CA LYS A 90 -13.99 2.89 -1.85
C LYS A 90 -14.79 2.00 -0.92
N THR A 91 -15.17 2.54 0.23
CA THR A 91 -16.13 1.88 1.11
C THR A 91 -17.54 2.16 0.60
N THR A 92 -18.39 1.14 0.52
CA THR A 92 -19.83 1.38 0.45
C THR A 92 -20.26 2.05 1.75
N ALA A 93 -20.82 3.26 1.66
CA ALA A 93 -21.51 3.85 2.81
C ALA A 93 -22.64 2.89 3.20
N PHE A 94 -22.68 2.48 4.46
CA PHE A 94 -23.69 1.57 4.96
C PHE A 94 -25.08 2.18 4.78
N ASP A 95 -25.76 1.78 3.72
CA ASP A 95 -27.18 2.02 3.51
C ASP A 95 -27.94 0.75 3.88
N ILE A 96 -28.78 0.87 4.90
CA ILE A 96 -29.56 -0.21 5.52
C ILE A 96 -30.49 -0.89 4.50
N LEU A 97 -30.84 -0.20 3.42
CA LEU A 97 -31.76 -0.69 2.37
C LEU A 97 -31.05 -1.36 1.20
N THR A 98 -29.77 -1.04 0.93
CA THR A 98 -29.08 -1.48 -0.29
C THR A 98 -27.79 -2.26 -0.02
N THR A 99 -27.26 -2.21 1.21
CA THR A 99 -26.01 -2.88 1.57
C THR A 99 -26.31 -4.31 2.02
N ARG A 100 -25.68 -5.30 1.37
CA ARG A 100 -25.76 -6.67 1.86
C ARG A 100 -25.01 -6.79 3.19
N LEU A 101 -25.46 -7.68 4.07
CA LEU A 101 -24.81 -7.92 5.37
C LEU A 101 -23.32 -8.27 5.24
N GLU A 102 -22.94 -8.94 4.15
CA GLU A 102 -21.55 -9.28 3.83
C GLU A 102 -20.69 -8.04 3.50
N ASP A 103 -21.24 -7.07 2.77
CA ASP A 103 -20.56 -5.82 2.41
C ASP A 103 -20.43 -4.89 3.62
N ALA A 104 -21.43 -4.91 4.51
CA ALA A 104 -21.42 -4.14 5.75
C ALA A 104 -20.31 -4.57 6.72
N LEU A 105 -19.84 -5.83 6.64
CA LEU A 105 -18.81 -6.38 7.53
C LEU A 105 -17.38 -6.23 6.97
N ARG A 106 -17.21 -6.03 5.66
CA ARG A 106 -15.90 -6.05 4.97
C ARG A 106 -15.64 -4.85 4.04
N GLY A 107 -16.34 -3.74 4.26
CA GLY A 107 -16.14 -2.49 3.51
C GLY A 107 -16.66 -2.49 2.06
N GLY A 108 -17.18 -3.63 1.56
CA GLY A 108 -17.75 -3.80 0.23
C GLY A 108 -16.77 -4.22 -0.87
N GLU A 109 -17.29 -4.42 -2.09
CA GLU A 109 -16.54 -4.97 -3.24
C GLU A 109 -15.36 -4.11 -3.76
N TYR A 110 -15.26 -2.85 -3.32
CA TYR A 110 -14.16 -1.92 -3.66
C TYR A 110 -13.29 -1.55 -2.46
N ALA A 111 -13.43 -2.26 -1.35
CA ALA A 111 -12.52 -2.13 -0.22
C ALA A 111 -11.13 -2.66 -0.60
N VAL A 112 -10.07 -2.07 -0.04
CA VAL A 112 -8.67 -2.38 -0.41
C VAL A 112 -7.72 -2.30 0.78
N THR A 113 -8.23 -2.32 2.01
CA THR A 113 -7.34 -2.51 3.15
C THR A 113 -6.64 -3.87 3.05
N HIS A 114 -5.62 -4.08 3.87
CA HIS A 114 -4.67 -5.17 3.77
C HIS A 114 -5.30 -6.55 3.52
N VAL A 115 -6.42 -6.86 4.19
CA VAL A 115 -7.15 -8.11 4.03
C VAL A 115 -8.31 -7.99 3.05
N GLU A 116 -9.00 -6.84 3.01
CA GLU A 116 -10.18 -6.62 2.17
C GLU A 116 -9.84 -6.65 0.68
N ILE A 117 -8.60 -6.33 0.29
CA ILE A 117 -8.15 -6.40 -1.10
C ILE A 117 -8.36 -7.78 -1.74
N LEU A 118 -8.38 -8.86 -0.94
CA LEU A 118 -8.64 -10.21 -1.43
C LEU A 118 -10.06 -10.40 -1.98
N GLY A 119 -11.01 -9.57 -1.52
CA GLY A 119 -12.38 -9.53 -2.01
C GLY A 119 -12.64 -8.40 -3.01
N ASN A 120 -11.62 -7.62 -3.37
CA ASN A 120 -11.78 -6.48 -4.25
C ASN A 120 -12.05 -6.92 -5.69
N ARG A 121 -13.12 -6.40 -6.28
CA ARG A 121 -13.58 -6.77 -7.63
C ARG A 121 -12.56 -6.45 -8.71
N ASP A 122 -11.99 -5.24 -8.70
CA ASP A 122 -11.05 -4.78 -9.72
C ASP A 122 -9.73 -5.57 -9.65
N PHE A 123 -9.23 -5.81 -8.43
CA PHE A 123 -8.07 -6.67 -8.19
C PHE A 123 -8.29 -8.10 -8.66
N LEU A 124 -9.42 -8.72 -8.29
CA LEU A 124 -9.74 -10.08 -8.72
C LEU A 124 -9.91 -10.18 -10.23
N THR A 125 -10.49 -9.15 -10.87
CA THR A 125 -10.62 -9.06 -12.32
C THR A 125 -9.25 -9.04 -13.00
N ASP A 126 -8.34 -8.18 -12.54
CA ASP A 126 -6.97 -8.13 -13.06
C ASP A 126 -6.23 -9.45 -12.84
N LEU A 127 -6.37 -10.05 -11.65
CA LEU A 127 -5.74 -11.34 -11.33
C LEU A 127 -6.22 -12.43 -12.30
N LEU A 128 -7.53 -12.52 -12.52
CA LEU A 128 -8.13 -13.48 -13.44
C LEU A 128 -7.61 -13.29 -14.86
N ILE A 129 -7.55 -12.04 -15.35
CA ILE A 129 -7.00 -11.74 -16.67
C ILE A 129 -5.54 -12.15 -16.75
N ILE A 130 -4.72 -11.88 -15.72
CA ILE A 130 -3.29 -12.24 -15.71
C ILE A 130 -3.11 -13.76 -15.78
N VAL A 131 -3.88 -14.53 -15.01
CA VAL A 131 -3.73 -16.00 -14.97
C VAL A 131 -4.43 -16.71 -16.14
N SER A 132 -5.46 -16.10 -16.73
CA SER A 132 -6.21 -16.67 -17.86
C SER A 132 -5.71 -16.20 -19.22
N LYS A 133 -4.76 -15.26 -19.28
CA LYS A 133 -4.18 -14.77 -20.53
C LYS A 133 -3.70 -15.97 -21.36
N PRO A 134 -4.27 -16.20 -22.55
CA PRO A 134 -3.80 -17.29 -23.40
C PRO A 134 -2.33 -17.05 -23.76
N ILE A 135 -1.53 -18.11 -23.66
CA ILE A 135 -0.14 -18.11 -24.13
C ILE A 135 -0.19 -17.69 -25.61
N ILE A 136 0.49 -16.60 -25.94
CA ILE A 136 0.55 -16.06 -27.30
C ILE A 136 1.05 -17.18 -28.23
N GLY A 137 0.14 -17.73 -29.05
CA GLY A 137 0.40 -18.88 -29.93
C GLY A 137 -0.80 -19.78 -30.20
N THR A 138 -1.83 -19.79 -29.34
CA THR A 138 -3.07 -20.52 -29.63
C THR A 138 -4.10 -19.60 -30.25
N ASN A 139 -4.44 -19.86 -31.51
CA ASN A 139 -5.60 -19.27 -32.16
C ASN A 139 -6.86 -19.70 -31.40
N GLN A 140 -7.31 -18.93 -30.40
CA GLN A 140 -8.73 -18.74 -30.07
C GLN A 140 -8.96 -17.89 -28.83
N SER A 141 -9.98 -17.05 -28.97
CA SER A 141 -10.72 -16.32 -27.94
C SER A 141 -9.98 -15.12 -27.35
N GLN A 142 -10.18 -13.97 -28.01
CA GLN A 142 -10.24 -12.69 -27.30
C GLN A 142 -11.24 -12.85 -26.15
N LEU A 143 -10.74 -13.09 -24.93
CA LEU A 143 -11.51 -12.75 -23.75
C LEU A 143 -11.79 -11.26 -23.86
N ILE A 144 -13.06 -10.91 -24.02
CA ILE A 144 -13.55 -9.54 -24.13
C ILE A 144 -13.38 -8.89 -22.76
N VAL A 145 -12.14 -8.59 -22.40
CA VAL A 145 -11.83 -7.59 -21.39
C VAL A 145 -10.91 -6.61 -22.09
N ASN A 146 -11.51 -5.54 -22.60
CA ASN A 146 -10.84 -4.42 -23.25
C ASN A 146 -10.05 -3.57 -22.23
N ASP A 147 -9.39 -4.18 -21.24
CA ASP A 147 -8.43 -3.43 -20.43
C ASP A 147 -7.05 -3.56 -21.09
N ASN A 148 -6.85 -2.72 -22.12
CA ASN A 148 -5.57 -2.57 -22.81
C ASN A 148 -4.42 -2.16 -21.85
N ASN A 149 -4.74 -1.73 -20.63
CA ASN A 149 -3.80 -1.12 -19.70
C ASN A 149 -3.30 -2.08 -18.60
N ILE A 150 -3.71 -3.35 -18.59
CA ILE A 150 -3.25 -4.30 -17.56
C ILE A 150 -1.73 -4.55 -17.60
N ASN A 151 -1.09 -4.27 -18.73
CA ASN A 151 0.36 -4.38 -18.90
C ASN A 151 1.10 -3.08 -18.54
N GLU A 152 0.38 -2.07 -18.05
CA GLU A 152 0.90 -0.74 -17.73
C GLU A 152 0.74 -0.41 -16.24
N ASP A 153 1.56 0.53 -15.76
CA ASP A 153 1.47 1.01 -14.39
C ASP A 153 0.18 1.83 -14.18
N GLN A 154 -0.60 1.45 -13.18
CA GLN A 154 -1.69 2.24 -12.62
C GLN A 154 -1.29 2.68 -11.21
N ILE A 155 -0.96 3.96 -11.04
CA ILE A 155 -0.44 4.51 -9.78
C ILE A 155 -1.19 5.80 -9.45
N TYR A 156 -1.77 5.85 -8.26
CA TYR A 156 -2.45 7.00 -7.68
C TYR A 156 -1.64 7.64 -6.54
N SER A 157 -0.77 6.86 -5.90
CA SER A 157 0.02 7.28 -4.75
C SER A 157 1.31 8.02 -5.15
N ASN A 158 1.97 8.60 -4.15
CA ASN A 158 3.26 9.26 -4.31
C ASN A 158 4.46 8.29 -4.29
N ILE A 159 4.25 6.98 -4.50
CA ILE A 159 5.29 5.95 -4.35
C ILE A 159 6.51 6.18 -5.25
N ARG A 160 6.32 6.64 -6.48
CA ARG A 160 7.43 6.95 -7.40
C ARG A 160 8.33 8.07 -6.85
N GLN A 161 7.73 9.10 -6.25
CA GLN A 161 8.46 10.20 -5.63
C GLN A 161 9.20 9.73 -4.37
N MET A 162 8.52 8.96 -3.51
CA MET A 162 9.13 8.38 -2.29
C MET A 162 10.33 7.49 -2.65
N SER A 163 10.14 6.58 -3.60
CA SER A 163 11.18 5.67 -4.07
C SER A 163 12.39 6.44 -4.63
N SER A 164 12.14 7.43 -5.49
CA SER A 164 13.20 8.28 -6.04
C SER A 164 14.01 9.01 -4.95
N ARG A 165 13.38 9.47 -3.87
CA ARG A 165 14.07 10.13 -2.75
C ARG A 165 14.98 9.16 -1.99
N ILE A 166 14.52 7.93 -1.75
CA ILE A 166 15.30 6.88 -1.08
C ILE A 166 16.52 6.51 -1.94
N MET A 167 16.32 6.28 -3.23
CA MET A 167 17.40 5.92 -4.15
C MET A 167 18.45 7.04 -4.28
N LYS A 168 18.02 8.31 -4.33
CA LYS A 168 18.93 9.46 -4.32
C LYS A 168 19.77 9.53 -3.05
N ARG A 169 19.20 9.18 -1.89
CA ARG A 169 19.97 9.12 -0.62
C ARG A 169 20.97 7.98 -0.66
N HIS A 170 20.58 6.80 -1.11
CA HIS A 170 21.48 5.64 -1.20
C HIS A 170 22.72 5.94 -2.06
N LYS A 171 22.54 6.59 -3.22
CA LYS A 171 23.65 7.02 -4.10
C LYS A 171 24.58 8.09 -3.51
N ARG A 172 24.21 8.77 -2.42
CA ARG A 172 25.12 9.75 -1.77
C ARG A 172 26.08 9.10 -0.78
N TYR A 173 25.76 7.89 -0.34
CA TYR A 173 26.53 7.17 0.68
C TYR A 173 27.35 6.01 0.11
N ASN A 174 27.24 5.76 -1.20
CA ASN A 174 28.08 4.83 -1.97
C ASN A 174 28.91 5.63 -2.99
#